data_AF-A0A355GDY7-F1
#
_entry.id   AF-A0A355GDY7-F1
#
_cell.length_a   1.000
_cell.length_b   1.000
_cell.length_c   1.000
_cell.angle_alpha   90.00
_cell.angle_beta   90.00
_cell.angle_gamma   90.00
#
_symmetry.space_group_name_H-M   'P 1'
#
loop_
_entity.id
_entity.type
_entity.pdbx_description
1 polymer ?
#
loop_
_entity_poly.entity_id
_entity_poly.type
_entity_poly.pdbx_seq_one_letter_code
_entity_poly.pdbx_strand_id
1 'polypeptide(L)'
;WVYGNGGLTVFNTLLNPNSEYPNCVTCSSCGTNDAPGLFPARSRHAGGVHILMGDGATRFISDNIDNTTWQNLGGIQDGNVLGEF
;
A
#
# COMPACT_ATOMS: atom_id res chain seq x y z
N TRP A 1 -5.05 -4.73 13.03
CA TRP A 1 -5.85 -3.61 12.54
C TRP A 1 -5.69 -2.47 13.52
N VAL A 2 -5.13 -1.36 13.06
CA VAL A 2 -4.93 -0.12 13.82
C VAL A 2 -6.19 0.73 13.59
N TYR A 3 -6.80 1.23 14.67
CA TYR A 3 -7.86 2.26 14.76
C TYR A 3 -8.70 2.55 13.49
N GLY A 4 -10.02 2.31 13.55
CA GLY A 4 -10.98 2.47 12.43
C GLY A 4 -11.33 3.91 12.03
N ASN A 5 -10.38 4.84 12.03
CA ASN A 5 -10.54 6.18 11.47
C ASN A 5 -10.24 6.11 9.95
N GLY A 6 -11.03 6.79 9.11
CA GLY A 6 -10.94 6.72 7.64
C GLY A 6 -9.60 7.16 7.05
N GLY A 7 -8.87 8.07 7.73
CA GLY A 7 -7.48 8.41 7.39
C GLY A 7 -6.47 7.29 7.69
N LEU A 8 -6.88 6.26 8.44
CA LEU A 8 -6.05 5.15 8.93
C LEU A 8 -6.40 3.80 8.30
N THR A 9 -7.45 3.76 7.49
CA THR A 9 -7.79 2.59 6.66
C THR A 9 -7.14 2.65 5.28
N VAL A 10 -6.40 3.73 4.99
CA VAL A 10 -5.64 3.89 3.74
C VAL A 10 -4.28 3.22 3.84
N PHE A 11 -3.73 2.87 2.68
CA PHE A 11 -2.39 2.36 2.53
C PHE A 11 -1.71 3.13 1.39
N ASN A 12 -0.40 2.96 1.26
CA ASN A 12 0.38 3.44 0.13
C ASN A 12 1.27 2.33 -0.45
N THR A 13 1.72 2.54 -1.67
CA THR A 13 2.53 1.59 -2.44
C THR A 13 4.03 1.83 -2.31
N LEU A 14 4.47 2.62 -1.32
CA LEU A 14 5.88 2.97 -1.15
C LEU A 14 6.78 1.75 -0.86
N LEU A 15 6.22 0.77 -0.17
CA LEU A 15 6.85 -0.51 0.12
C LEU A 15 5.97 -1.65 -0.41
N ASN A 16 6.61 -2.76 -0.75
CA ASN A 16 5.96 -3.99 -1.14
C ASN A 16 4.90 -4.47 -0.14
N PRO A 17 3.94 -5.29 -0.60
CA PRO A 17 2.99 -5.95 0.28
C PRO A 17 3.67 -6.69 1.43
N ASN A 18 3.03 -6.67 2.60
CA ASN A 18 3.49 -7.33 3.82
C ASN A 18 4.94 -7.01 4.23
N SER A 19 5.45 -5.83 3.86
CA SER A 19 6.80 -5.38 4.22
C SER A 19 7.11 -5.58 5.72
N GLU A 20 8.31 -6.06 6.00
CA GLU A 20 8.83 -6.25 7.37
C GLU A 20 8.95 -4.93 8.13
N TYR A 21 9.15 -3.81 7.41
CA TYR A 21 9.22 -2.50 8.01
C TYR A 21 7.86 -2.11 8.58
N PRO A 22 7.78 -1.67 9.84
CA PRO A 22 6.51 -1.29 10.47
C PRO A 22 5.93 -0.04 9.82
N ASN A 23 4.64 0.20 10.07
CA ASN A 23 4.04 1.49 9.72
C ASN A 23 4.75 2.60 10.50
N CYS A 24 4.96 3.75 9.87
CA CYS A 24 5.66 4.88 10.47
C CYS A 24 4.95 6.17 10.10
N VAL A 25 4.87 7.12 11.02
CA VAL A 25 4.22 8.41 10.82
C VAL A 25 5.10 9.52 11.37
N THR A 26 5.14 10.67 10.69
CA THR A 26 5.84 11.85 11.22
C THR A 26 5.13 12.38 12.48
N CYS A 27 5.90 12.73 13.51
CA CYS A 27 5.38 13.08 14.83
C CYS A 27 4.82 14.52 14.91
N SER A 28 4.56 15.19 13.78
CA SER A 28 4.05 16.57 13.81
C SER A 28 2.58 16.68 14.26
N SER A 29 1.83 15.57 14.21
CA SER A 29 0.39 15.47 14.54
C SER A 29 -0.04 14.02 14.87
N CYS A 30 0.84 13.19 15.45
CA CYS A 30 0.65 11.73 15.49
C CYS A 30 -0.47 11.21 16.42
N GLY A 31 -1.15 12.08 17.18
CA GLY A 31 -2.24 11.67 18.09
C GLY A 31 -3.40 10.98 17.40
N THR A 32 -3.62 11.28 16.12
CA THR A 32 -4.67 10.68 15.28
C THR A 32 -4.11 9.93 14.08
N ASN A 33 -2.77 9.85 13.93
CA ASN A 33 -2.06 9.27 12.79
C ASN A 33 -2.41 9.90 11.41
N ASP A 34 -2.89 11.15 11.40
CA ASP A 34 -3.26 11.90 10.18
C ASP A 34 -2.06 12.65 9.54
N ALA A 35 -0.83 12.20 9.83
CA ALA A 35 0.39 12.81 9.35
C ALA A 35 1.02 11.98 8.21
N PRO A 36 1.87 12.58 7.35
CA PRO A 36 2.57 11.83 6.33
C PRO A 36 3.35 10.65 6.92
N GLY A 37 3.28 9.51 6.25
CA GLY A 37 3.82 8.27 6.78
C GLY A 37 3.87 7.11 5.78
N LEU A 38 4.49 6.03 6.23
CA LEU A 38 4.59 4.75 5.54
C LEU A 38 3.49 3.83 6.06
N PHE A 39 2.58 3.47 5.17
CA PHE A 39 1.44 2.61 5.47
C PHE A 39 1.35 1.54 4.38
N PRO A 40 2.27 0.54 4.36
CA PRO A 40 2.26 -0.51 3.34
C PRO A 40 0.96 -1.31 3.34
N ALA A 41 0.59 -1.87 2.18
CA ALA A 41 -0.48 -2.86 2.09
C ALA A 41 -0.13 -4.10 2.93
N ARG A 42 -1.06 -4.55 3.77
CA ARG A 42 -0.86 -5.72 4.65
C ARG A 42 -2.05 -6.66 4.63
N SER A 43 -1.76 -7.96 4.64
CA SER A 43 -2.71 -9.04 4.80
C SER A 43 -2.09 -10.18 5.63
N ARG A 44 -2.94 -11.11 6.10
CA ARG A 44 -2.49 -12.37 6.72
C ARG A 44 -2.40 -13.53 5.72
N HIS A 45 -2.78 -13.30 4.46
CA HIS A 45 -2.60 -14.29 3.41
C HIS A 45 -1.10 -14.51 3.16
N ALA A 46 -0.71 -15.77 2.95
CA ALA A 46 0.67 -16.11 2.68
C ALA A 46 1.08 -15.59 1.29
N GLY A 47 2.18 -14.86 1.24
CA GLY A 47 2.84 -14.47 -0.01
C GLY A 47 2.22 -13.27 -0.74
N GLY A 48 1.22 -12.58 -0.18
CA GLY A 48 0.65 -11.43 -0.85
C GLY A 48 -0.61 -10.82 -0.24
N VAL A 49 -1.20 -9.91 -1.01
CA VAL A 49 -2.43 -9.17 -0.70
C VAL A 49 -3.39 -9.23 -1.88
N HIS A 50 -4.70 -9.24 -1.62
CA HIS A 50 -5.70 -9.00 -2.66
C HIS A 50 -5.97 -7.49 -2.74
N ILE A 51 -5.88 -6.94 -3.94
CA ILE A 51 -6.11 -5.52 -4.24
C ILE A 51 -7.27 -5.39 -5.22
N LEU A 52 -8.18 -4.45 -4.91
CA LEU A 52 -9.21 -4.00 -5.83
C LEU A 52 -8.64 -2.87 -6.69
N MET A 53 -8.71 -3.06 -8.01
CA MET A 53 -8.27 -2.10 -9.01
C MET A 53 -9.37 -1.06 -9.28
N GLY A 54 -8.98 0.10 -9.82
CA GLY A 54 -9.92 1.18 -10.15
C GLY A 54 -10.96 0.82 -11.22
N ASP A 55 -10.71 -0.21 -12.02
CA ASP A 55 -11.63 -0.79 -13.01
C ASP A 55 -12.58 -1.86 -12.43
N GLY A 56 -12.47 -2.16 -11.13
CA GLY A 56 -13.27 -3.16 -10.43
C GLY A 56 -12.69 -4.58 -10.43
N ALA A 57 -11.56 -4.84 -11.11
CA ALA A 57 -10.90 -6.13 -11.04
C ALA A 57 -10.25 -6.35 -9.67
N THR A 58 -10.30 -7.58 -9.14
CA THR A 58 -9.51 -7.96 -7.96
C THR A 58 -8.31 -8.78 -8.39
N ARG A 59 -7.11 -8.36 -7.99
CA ARG A 59 -5.86 -9.04 -8.33
C ARG A 59 -5.12 -9.45 -7.05
N PHE A 60 -4.46 -10.61 -7.07
CA PHE A 60 -3.54 -11.00 -6.02
C PHE A 60 -2.16 -10.44 -6.35
N ILE A 61 -1.57 -9.70 -5.42
CA ILE A 61 -0.26 -9.06 -5.58
C ILE A 61 0.72 -9.72 -4.61
N SER A 62 1.82 -10.24 -5.17
CA SER A 62 2.87 -10.93 -4.43
C SER A 62 3.66 -9.99 -3.52
N ASP A 63 4.10 -10.50 -2.36
CA ASP A 63 5.07 -9.80 -1.49
C ASP A 63 6.40 -9.52 -2.22
N ASN A 64 6.71 -10.34 -3.23
CA ASN A 64 7.94 -10.27 -4.04
C ASN A 64 7.77 -9.49 -5.36
N ILE A 65 6.69 -8.75 -5.55
CA ILE A 65 6.52 -7.88 -6.73
C ILE A 65 7.73 -6.93 -6.88
N ASP A 66 8.12 -6.60 -8.11
CA ASP A 66 9.09 -5.53 -8.33
C ASP A 66 8.55 -4.21 -7.75
N ASN A 67 9.32 -3.58 -6.85
CA ASN A 67 8.84 -2.42 -6.11
C ASN A 67 8.52 -1.23 -7.03
N THR A 68 9.25 -1.07 -8.14
CA THR A 68 8.97 -0.01 -9.12
C THR A 68 7.62 -0.24 -9.78
N THR A 69 7.34 -1.48 -10.17
CA THR A 69 6.04 -1.87 -10.73
C THR A 69 4.91 -1.62 -9.74
N TRP A 70 5.12 -1.95 -8.46
CA TRP A 70 4.13 -1.71 -7.40
C TRP A 70 3.88 -0.22 -7.12
N GLN A 71 4.94 0.59 -7.11
CA GLN A 71 4.83 2.04 -6.94
C GLN A 71 4.08 2.68 -8.12
N ASN A 72 4.44 2.32 -9.35
CA ASN A 72 3.75 2.78 -10.56
C ASN A 72 2.28 2.35 -10.56
N LEU A 73 1.94 1.18 -10.00
CA LEU A 73 0.55 0.71 -9.90
C LEU A 73 -0.31 1.61 -9.01
N GLY A 74 0.26 2.14 -7.93
CA GLY A 74 -0.42 3.10 -7.04
C GLY A 74 -0.35 4.55 -7.53
N GLY A 75 0.53 4.84 -8.48
CA GLY A 75 0.67 6.15 -9.11
C GLY A 75 -0.51 6.43 -10.04
N ILE A 76 -1.21 7.54 -9.82
CA ILE A 76 -2.22 8.02 -10.75
C ILE A 76 -1.59 9.04 -11.70
N GLN A 77 -1.83 8.87 -13.00
CA GLN A 77 -1.42 9.84 -14.03
C GLN A 77 0.09 10.12 -14.07
N ASP A 78 0.92 9.15 -13.72
CA ASP A 78 2.39 9.28 -13.73
C ASP A 78 3.00 9.08 -15.14
N GLY A 79 2.23 8.52 -16.08
CA GLY A 79 2.65 8.25 -17.45
C GLY A 79 3.45 6.96 -17.63
N ASN A 80 3.63 6.17 -16.56
CA ASN A 80 4.35 4.91 -16.61
C ASN A 80 3.45 3.78 -17.14
N VAL A 81 4.01 2.94 -18.01
CA VAL A 81 3.33 1.72 -18.48
C VAL A 81 3.64 0.58 -17.51
N LEU A 82 2.60 -0.11 -17.06
CA LEU A 82 2.72 -1.26 -16.18
C LEU A 82 2.96 -2.53 -17.00
N GLY A 83 3.90 -3.35 -16.55
CA GLY A 83 4.11 -4.71 -17.06
C GLY A 83 3.08 -5.70 -16.50
N GLU A 84 3.35 -7.00 -16.63
CA GLU A 84 2.60 -8.01 -15.88
C GLU A 84 3.01 -8.00 -14.40
N PHE A 85 2.02 -8.17 -13.53
CA PHE A 85 2.15 -8.22 -12.08
C PHE A 85 1.02 -9.04 -11.48
#